data_AF-A0A9X3WZX1-F1
#
_entry.id   AF-A0A9X3WZX1-F1
#
_cell.length_a   1.000
_cell.length_b   1.000
_cell.length_c   1.000
_cell.angle_alpha   90.00
_cell.angle_beta   90.00
_cell.angle_gamma   90.00
#
_symmetry.space_group_name_H-M   'P 1'
#
loop_
_entity.id
_entity.type
_entity.pdbx_description
1 polymer ?
#
loop_
_entity_poly.entity_id
_entity_poly.type
_entity_poly.pdbx_seq_one_letter_code
_entity_poly.pdbx_strand_id
1 'polypeptide(L)'
;MSDSKHPQPGDRSIDVTDLDLVDITPDHIARLSKLRDGYASAIKAILLADPAVRQRAGLSEIEVAELGADWETSKRIDEVVPAVEKLLELLHETRLMRNHAIAFRLGEMAHQVRRRADRLPNGTEVAAPFEPLLAYHFAVGQKIAAMREKNKKAAEKTKPSPA
;
A
#
# COMPACT_ATOMS: atom_id res chain seq x y z
N MET A 1 -10.51 22.61 -10.91
CA MET A 1 -9.54 21.98 -9.99
C MET A 1 -10.23 21.90 -8.65
N SER A 2 -10.25 20.73 -8.03
CA SER A 2 -10.82 20.54 -6.69
C SER A 2 -10.06 21.37 -5.66
N ASP A 3 -10.76 21.82 -4.63
CA ASP A 3 -10.15 22.46 -3.48
C ASP A 3 -9.31 21.42 -2.72
N SER A 4 -8.01 21.66 -2.59
CA SER A 4 -7.12 20.73 -1.89
C SER A 4 -7.44 20.58 -0.41
N LYS A 5 -8.16 21.55 0.19
CA LYS A 5 -8.65 21.45 1.57
C LYS A 5 -9.92 20.63 1.68
N HIS A 6 -10.71 20.50 0.62
CA HIS A 6 -11.93 19.67 0.60
C HIS A 6 -11.82 18.60 -0.51
N PRO A 7 -10.85 17.68 -0.39
CA PRO A 7 -10.51 16.76 -1.46
C PRO A 7 -11.62 15.76 -1.72
N GLN A 8 -11.75 15.36 -2.98
CA GLN A 8 -12.67 14.32 -3.42
C GLN A 8 -11.89 13.04 -3.77
N PRO A 9 -12.52 11.84 -3.67
CA PRO A 9 -11.90 10.61 -4.11
C PRO A 9 -11.39 10.69 -5.55
N GLY A 10 -10.09 10.44 -5.75
CA GLY A 10 -9.40 10.55 -7.04
C GLY A 10 -8.53 11.79 -7.18
N ASP A 11 -8.63 12.74 -6.26
CA ASP A 11 -7.70 13.86 -6.17
C ASP A 11 -6.28 13.38 -5.84
N ARG A 12 -5.29 14.10 -6.39
CA ARG A 12 -3.86 13.79 -6.21
C ARG A 12 -3.17 14.71 -5.20
N SER A 13 -3.88 15.72 -4.71
CA SER A 13 -3.40 16.72 -3.77
C SER A 13 -4.41 16.79 -2.64
N ILE A 14 -3.95 16.52 -1.42
CA ILE A 14 -4.74 16.52 -0.21
C ILE A 14 -3.98 17.37 0.80
N ASP A 15 -4.54 18.52 1.16
CA ASP A 15 -3.97 19.42 2.17
C ASP A 15 -4.60 19.09 3.52
N VAL A 16 -3.75 18.64 4.45
CA VAL A 16 -4.08 18.35 5.86
C VAL A 16 -3.15 19.10 6.81
N THR A 17 -2.53 20.19 6.34
CA THR A 17 -1.61 20.99 7.16
C THR A 17 -2.29 21.71 8.33
N ASP A 18 -3.61 21.77 8.31
CA ASP A 18 -4.46 22.26 9.40
C ASP A 18 -4.66 21.23 10.54
N LEU A 19 -4.35 19.95 10.31
CA LEU A 19 -4.54 18.88 11.28
C LEU A 19 -3.23 18.56 12.02
N ASP A 20 -3.32 18.43 13.35
CA ASP A 20 -2.24 17.90 14.18
C ASP A 20 -2.30 16.36 14.19
N LEU A 21 -1.53 15.72 13.31
CA LEU A 21 -1.56 14.27 13.11
C LEU A 21 -0.67 13.57 14.15
N VAL A 22 -1.24 12.58 14.84
CA VAL A 22 -0.56 11.84 15.89
C VAL A 22 -0.21 10.43 15.41
N ASP A 23 1.04 10.01 15.61
CA ASP A 23 1.47 8.64 15.42
C ASP A 23 1.27 7.83 16.72
N ILE A 24 0.51 6.74 16.64
CA ILE A 24 0.18 5.90 17.79
C ILE A 24 0.57 4.45 17.54
N THR A 25 1.06 3.79 18.59
CA THR A 25 1.40 2.38 18.55
C THR A 25 0.16 1.50 18.74
N PRO A 26 0.20 0.21 18.35
CA PRO A 26 -0.87 -0.73 18.66
C PRO A 26 -1.22 -0.80 20.17
N ASP A 27 -0.23 -0.64 21.05
CA ASP A 27 -0.43 -0.62 22.50
C ASP A 27 -1.19 0.63 22.97
N HIS A 28 -0.99 1.77 22.32
CA HIS A 28 -1.77 2.98 22.59
C HIS A 28 -3.23 2.77 22.22
N ILE A 29 -3.51 2.16 21.05
CA ILE A 29 -4.88 1.90 20.57
C ILE A 29 -5.70 1.13 21.60
N ALA A 30 -5.11 0.12 22.24
CA ALA A 30 -5.79 -0.71 23.24
C ALA A 30 -6.24 0.08 24.48
N ARG A 31 -5.64 1.24 24.75
CA ARG A 31 -5.93 2.12 25.89
C ARG A 31 -6.91 3.24 25.56
N LEU A 32 -7.22 3.46 24.29
CA LEU A 32 -8.13 4.54 23.86
C LEU A 32 -9.59 4.18 24.13
N SER A 33 -10.34 5.16 24.63
CA SER A 33 -11.79 5.03 24.77
C SER A 33 -12.44 5.12 23.39
N LYS A 34 -13.39 4.22 23.12
CA LYS A 34 -14.16 4.23 21.88
C LYS A 34 -15.43 5.06 22.04
N LEU A 35 -15.71 5.91 21.05
CA LEU A 35 -17.01 6.55 20.90
C LEU A 35 -18.07 5.47 20.67
N ARG A 36 -19.24 5.65 21.28
CA ARG A 36 -20.39 4.75 21.15
C ARG A 36 -21.39 5.31 20.15
N ASP A 37 -22.28 4.45 19.69
CA ASP A 37 -23.41 4.87 18.86
C ASP A 37 -24.22 5.98 19.55
N GLY A 38 -24.59 7.00 18.76
CA GLY A 38 -25.31 8.17 19.25
C GLY A 38 -24.43 9.30 19.82
N TYR A 39 -23.10 9.16 19.82
CA TYR A 39 -22.19 10.20 20.34
C TYR A 39 -22.42 11.58 19.68
N ALA A 40 -22.67 11.62 18.37
CA ALA A 40 -22.88 12.88 17.65
C ALA A 40 -24.11 13.65 18.16
N SER A 41 -25.18 12.93 18.53
CA SER A 41 -26.38 13.54 19.12
C SER A 41 -26.10 14.03 20.55
N ALA A 42 -25.31 13.28 21.33
CA ALA A 42 -24.90 13.69 22.66
C ALA A 42 -24.04 14.95 22.65
N ILE A 43 -23.03 15.02 21.75
CA ILE A 43 -22.19 16.21 21.58
C ILE A 43 -23.04 17.41 21.17
N LYS A 44 -23.94 17.25 20.17
CA LYS A 44 -24.86 18.33 19.76
C LYS A 44 -25.73 18.81 20.91
N ALA A 45 -26.26 17.91 21.73
CA ALA A 45 -27.09 18.30 22.88
C ALA A 45 -26.31 19.15 23.88
N ILE A 46 -25.03 18.84 24.11
CA ILE A 46 -24.15 19.65 24.97
C ILE A 46 -23.87 21.01 24.29
N LEU A 47 -23.42 21.02 23.04
CA LEU A 47 -23.02 22.25 22.34
C LEU A 47 -24.19 23.22 22.09
N LEU A 48 -25.41 22.72 21.92
CA LEU A 48 -26.61 23.53 21.70
C LEU A 48 -27.35 23.91 22.99
N ALA A 49 -26.95 23.36 24.14
CA ALA A 49 -27.56 23.72 25.42
C ALA A 49 -27.19 25.16 25.81
N ASP A 50 -28.16 25.89 26.36
CA ASP A 50 -27.96 27.24 26.88
C ASP A 50 -26.79 27.26 27.90
N PRO A 51 -25.87 28.23 27.85
CA PRO A 51 -24.77 28.34 28.80
C PRO A 51 -25.19 28.27 30.27
N ALA A 52 -26.34 28.85 30.64
CA ALA A 52 -26.86 28.79 32.01
C ALA A 52 -27.35 27.38 32.40
N VAL A 53 -27.78 26.56 31.44
CA VAL A 53 -28.10 25.14 31.68
C VAL A 53 -26.82 24.34 31.88
N ARG A 54 -25.80 24.56 31.03
CA ARG A 54 -24.49 23.91 31.14
C ARG A 54 -23.81 24.22 32.47
N GLN A 55 -23.79 25.49 32.87
CA GLN A 55 -23.24 25.93 34.15
C GLN A 55 -23.98 25.31 35.34
N ARG A 56 -25.32 25.25 35.31
CA ARG A 56 -26.10 24.57 36.36
C ARG A 56 -25.84 23.06 36.43
N ALA A 57 -25.51 22.44 35.30
CA ALA A 57 -25.08 21.04 35.24
C ALA A 57 -23.62 20.83 35.68
N GLY A 58 -22.90 21.90 36.02
CA GLY A 58 -21.51 21.85 36.45
C GLY A 58 -20.49 21.69 35.32
N LEU A 59 -20.88 21.96 34.07
CA LEU A 59 -19.98 21.90 32.92
C LEU A 59 -19.14 23.18 32.83
N SER A 60 -17.84 23.02 32.59
CA SER A 60 -16.95 24.14 32.29
C SER A 60 -17.12 24.59 30.83
N GLU A 61 -17.26 25.89 30.59
CA GLU A 61 -17.33 26.43 29.21
C GLU A 61 -16.03 26.19 28.43
N ILE A 62 -14.89 26.05 29.11
CA ILE A 62 -13.61 25.70 28.48
C ILE A 62 -13.68 24.26 27.94
N GLU A 63 -14.10 23.30 28.76
CA GLU A 63 -14.21 21.89 28.35
C GLU A 63 -15.24 21.72 27.22
N VAL A 64 -16.33 22.49 27.23
CA VAL A 64 -17.32 22.43 26.16
C VAL A 64 -16.77 23.02 24.86
N ALA A 65 -15.94 24.07 24.94
CA ALA A 65 -15.25 24.62 23.77
C ALA A 65 -14.21 23.63 23.20
N GLU A 66 -13.43 22.99 24.07
CA GLU A 66 -12.46 21.95 23.71
C GLU A 66 -13.16 20.75 23.04
N LEU A 67 -14.27 20.27 23.61
CA LEU A 67 -15.11 19.24 22.99
C LEU A 67 -15.57 19.63 21.59
N GLY A 68 -15.96 20.89 21.40
CA GLY A 68 -16.34 21.42 20.10
C GLY A 68 -15.18 21.39 19.10
N ALA A 69 -14.00 21.82 19.51
CA ALA A 69 -12.80 21.80 18.68
C ALA A 69 -12.39 20.38 18.29
N ASP A 70 -12.37 19.44 19.24
CA ASP A 70 -12.07 18.03 18.99
C ASP A 70 -13.08 17.40 18.01
N TRP A 71 -14.36 17.75 18.15
CA TRP A 71 -15.41 17.23 17.28
C TRP A 71 -15.28 17.76 15.83
N GLU A 72 -14.95 19.04 15.64
CA GLU A 72 -14.71 19.58 14.31
C GLU A 72 -13.44 18.99 13.67
N THR A 73 -12.36 18.82 14.44
CA THR A 73 -11.16 18.09 13.98
C THR A 73 -11.51 16.66 13.55
N SER A 74 -12.32 15.94 14.32
CA SER A 74 -12.77 14.59 13.96
C SER A 74 -13.55 14.56 12.65
N LYS A 75 -14.49 15.50 12.44
CA LYS A 75 -15.24 15.59 11.17
C LYS A 75 -14.32 15.91 9.99
N ARG A 76 -13.35 16.79 10.21
CA ARG A 76 -12.36 17.17 9.21
C ARG A 76 -11.53 15.96 8.78
N ILE A 77 -11.15 15.09 9.73
CA ILE A 77 -10.51 13.80 9.44
C ILE A 77 -11.45 12.91 8.63
N ASP A 78 -12.70 12.72 9.07
CA ASP A 78 -13.68 11.88 8.38
C ASP A 78 -13.95 12.34 6.93
N GLU A 79 -13.87 13.65 6.66
CA GLU A 79 -14.00 14.22 5.33
C GLU A 79 -12.84 13.82 4.40
N VAL A 80 -11.59 13.85 4.89
CA VAL A 80 -10.41 13.58 4.05
C VAL A 80 -10.10 12.10 3.86
N VAL A 81 -10.49 11.25 4.82
CA VAL A 81 -10.18 9.81 4.81
C VAL A 81 -10.54 9.13 3.49
N PRO A 82 -11.75 9.30 2.92
CA PRO A 82 -12.10 8.66 1.64
C PRO A 82 -11.18 9.05 0.48
N ALA A 83 -10.72 10.29 0.44
CA ALA A 83 -9.79 10.75 -0.60
C ALA A 83 -8.39 10.15 -0.41
N VAL A 84 -7.91 10.05 0.85
CA VAL A 84 -6.62 9.43 1.18
C VAL A 84 -6.64 7.93 0.86
N GLU A 85 -7.70 7.21 1.22
CA GLU A 85 -7.87 5.79 0.90
C GLU A 85 -7.82 5.57 -0.61
N LYS A 86 -8.51 6.43 -1.38
CA LYS A 86 -8.49 6.32 -2.84
C LYS A 86 -7.11 6.64 -3.42
N LEU A 87 -6.40 7.62 -2.87
CA LEU A 87 -5.04 7.93 -3.31
C LEU A 87 -4.09 6.76 -3.04
N LEU A 88 -4.20 6.10 -1.89
CA LEU A 88 -3.42 4.91 -1.56
C LEU A 88 -3.71 3.76 -2.54
N GLU A 89 -4.98 3.54 -2.90
CA GLU A 89 -5.38 2.57 -3.92
C GLU A 89 -4.72 2.88 -5.27
N LEU A 90 -4.80 4.13 -5.75
CA LEU A 90 -4.18 4.56 -7.01
C LEU A 90 -2.66 4.39 -7.02
N LEU A 91 -2.00 4.63 -5.88
CA LEU A 91 -0.56 4.39 -5.72
C LEU A 91 -0.22 2.90 -5.82
N HIS A 92 -1.03 2.03 -5.21
CA HIS A 92 -0.88 0.58 -5.32
C HIS A 92 -1.07 0.09 -6.76
N GLU A 93 -2.12 0.51 -7.44
CA GLU A 93 -2.37 0.17 -8.85
C GLU A 93 -1.25 0.66 -9.76
N THR A 94 -0.82 1.91 -9.57
CA THR A 94 0.30 2.48 -10.31
C THR A 94 1.57 1.67 -10.10
N ARG A 95 1.88 1.29 -8.85
CA ARG A 95 3.04 0.44 -8.54
C ARG A 95 2.97 -0.89 -9.28
N LEU A 96 1.80 -1.55 -9.32
CA LEU A 96 1.62 -2.81 -10.06
C LEU A 96 1.89 -2.63 -11.55
N MET A 97 1.34 -1.58 -12.16
CA MET A 97 1.55 -1.28 -13.59
C MET A 97 3.02 -0.97 -13.89
N ARG A 98 3.70 -0.22 -13.02
CA ARG A 98 5.13 0.08 -13.20
C ARG A 98 5.98 -1.17 -13.03
N ASN A 99 5.70 -2.00 -12.03
CA ASN A 99 6.41 -3.27 -11.83
C ASN A 99 6.23 -4.21 -13.03
N HIS A 100 5.03 -4.31 -13.58
CA HIS A 100 4.79 -5.06 -14.81
C HIS A 100 5.63 -4.54 -15.99
N ALA A 101 5.63 -3.23 -16.20
CA ALA A 101 6.42 -2.61 -17.27
C ALA A 101 7.93 -2.83 -17.08
N ILE A 102 8.43 -2.76 -15.84
CA ILE A 102 9.82 -3.07 -15.50
C ILE A 102 10.12 -4.53 -15.82
N ALA A 103 9.31 -5.48 -15.35
CA ALA A 103 9.50 -6.91 -15.58
C ALA A 103 9.53 -7.25 -17.08
N PHE A 104 8.60 -6.66 -17.85
CA PHE A 104 8.56 -6.81 -19.31
C PHE A 104 9.87 -6.32 -19.97
N ARG A 105 10.34 -5.12 -19.59
CA ARG A 105 11.59 -4.56 -20.12
C ARG A 105 12.82 -5.39 -19.74
N LEU A 106 12.89 -5.88 -18.50
CA LEU A 106 13.97 -6.75 -18.06
C LEU A 106 14.01 -8.03 -18.89
N GLY A 107 12.85 -8.62 -19.20
CA GLY A 107 12.78 -9.79 -20.06
C GLY A 107 13.29 -9.53 -21.47
N GLU A 108 12.83 -8.44 -22.10
CA GLU A 108 13.32 -8.02 -23.42
C GLU A 108 14.84 -7.81 -23.42
N MET A 109 15.36 -7.09 -22.42
CA MET A 109 16.80 -6.85 -22.26
C MET A 109 17.58 -8.16 -22.07
N ALA A 110 17.10 -9.08 -21.23
CA ALA A 110 17.74 -10.37 -21.01
C ALA A 110 17.82 -11.19 -22.31
N HIS A 111 16.75 -11.21 -23.11
CA HIS A 111 16.75 -11.86 -24.41
C HIS A 111 17.69 -11.17 -25.41
N GLN A 112 17.78 -9.84 -25.40
CA GLN A 112 18.72 -9.09 -26.26
C GLN A 112 20.18 -9.40 -25.90
N VAL A 113 20.55 -9.37 -24.62
CA VAL A 113 21.89 -9.72 -24.13
C VAL A 113 22.27 -11.12 -24.57
N ARG A 114 21.39 -12.11 -24.32
CA ARG A 114 21.63 -13.50 -24.71
C ARG A 114 21.82 -13.65 -26.22
N ARG A 115 20.91 -13.10 -27.03
CA ARG A 115 21.01 -13.15 -28.50
C ARG A 115 22.30 -12.52 -29.02
N ARG A 116 22.81 -11.47 -28.36
CA ARG A 116 24.05 -10.80 -28.74
C ARG A 116 25.27 -11.64 -28.36
N ALA A 117 25.28 -12.19 -27.15
CA ALA A 117 26.33 -13.08 -26.67
C ALA A 117 26.47 -14.32 -27.57
N ASP A 118 25.36 -14.97 -27.93
CA ASP A 118 25.34 -16.17 -28.78
C ASP A 118 25.92 -15.95 -30.19
N ARG A 119 25.99 -14.70 -30.67
CA ARG A 119 26.47 -14.36 -32.02
C ARG A 119 27.91 -13.86 -32.07
N LEU A 120 28.53 -13.55 -30.93
CA LEU A 120 29.86 -12.95 -30.88
C LEU A 120 30.92 -13.99 -30.46
N PRO A 121 32.13 -13.95 -31.05
CA PRO A 121 33.23 -14.84 -30.65
C PRO A 121 33.62 -14.70 -29.17
N ASN A 122 33.45 -13.51 -28.59
CA ASN A 122 33.69 -13.21 -27.18
C ASN A 122 32.39 -13.09 -26.36
N GLY A 123 31.35 -13.87 -26.74
CA GLY A 123 30.02 -13.81 -26.13
C GLY A 123 29.99 -13.91 -24.60
N THR A 124 30.87 -14.73 -24.01
CA THR A 124 30.98 -14.88 -22.55
C THR A 124 31.36 -13.57 -21.85
N GLU A 125 32.32 -12.82 -22.39
CA GLU A 125 32.73 -11.52 -21.85
C GLU A 125 31.60 -10.48 -21.96
N VAL A 126 30.82 -10.56 -23.03
CA VAL A 126 29.67 -9.68 -23.27
C VAL A 126 28.51 -9.99 -22.31
N ALA A 127 28.30 -11.26 -21.96
CA ALA A 127 27.22 -11.68 -21.07
C ALA A 127 27.56 -11.53 -19.58
N ALA A 128 28.84 -11.65 -19.20
CA ALA A 128 29.29 -11.70 -17.81
C ALA A 128 28.77 -10.53 -16.93
N PRO A 129 28.79 -9.25 -17.38
CA PRO A 129 28.26 -8.14 -16.57
C PRO A 129 26.75 -8.22 -16.29
N PHE A 130 26.02 -8.98 -17.10
CA PHE A 130 24.56 -9.12 -17.02
C PHE A 130 24.11 -10.45 -16.40
N GLU A 131 25.03 -11.21 -15.79
CA GLU A 131 24.71 -12.48 -15.14
C GLU A 131 23.53 -12.35 -14.15
N PRO A 132 23.43 -11.31 -13.28
CA PRO A 132 22.28 -11.15 -12.39
C PRO A 132 20.94 -11.01 -13.13
N LEU A 133 20.92 -10.29 -14.26
CA LEU A 133 19.73 -10.12 -15.11
C LEU A 133 19.32 -11.45 -15.74
N LEU A 134 20.29 -12.17 -16.32
CA LEU A 134 20.06 -13.47 -16.94
C LEU A 134 19.60 -14.50 -15.91
N ALA A 135 20.22 -14.53 -14.73
CA ALA A 135 19.83 -15.40 -13.64
C ALA A 135 18.41 -15.09 -13.16
N TYR A 136 18.09 -13.82 -12.92
CA TYR A 136 16.75 -13.39 -12.52
C TYR A 136 15.67 -13.82 -13.52
N HIS A 137 15.85 -13.49 -14.81
CA HIS A 137 14.84 -13.77 -15.84
C HIS A 137 14.70 -15.26 -16.17
N PHE A 138 15.82 -16.01 -16.23
CA PHE A 138 15.81 -17.41 -16.64
C PHE A 138 15.71 -18.41 -15.48
N ALA A 139 15.73 -17.98 -14.21
CA ALA A 139 15.66 -18.86 -13.04
C ALA A 139 14.48 -19.85 -13.08
N VAL A 140 13.30 -19.41 -13.53
CA VAL A 140 12.11 -20.28 -13.60
C VAL A 140 12.28 -21.34 -14.69
N GLY A 141 12.74 -20.95 -15.88
CA GLY A 141 13.01 -21.88 -16.98
C GLY A 141 14.07 -22.92 -16.62
N GLN A 142 15.12 -22.50 -15.91
CA GLN A 142 16.18 -23.40 -15.42
C GLN A 142 15.65 -24.39 -14.39
N LYS A 143 14.81 -23.95 -13.44
CA LYS A 143 14.16 -24.83 -12.45
C LYS A 143 13.27 -25.87 -13.12
N ILE A 144 12.46 -25.47 -14.10
CA ILE A 144 11.57 -26.38 -14.84
C ILE A 144 12.40 -27.39 -15.66
N ALA A 145 13.46 -26.94 -16.34
CA ALA A 145 14.35 -27.82 -17.09
C ALA A 145 15.04 -28.85 -16.18
N ALA A 146 15.56 -28.42 -15.03
CA ALA A 146 16.18 -29.30 -14.04
C ALA A 146 15.18 -30.33 -13.48
N MET A 147 13.93 -29.91 -13.22
CA MET A 147 12.87 -30.81 -12.78
C MET A 147 12.53 -31.87 -13.84
N ARG A 148 12.43 -31.47 -15.13
CA ARG A 148 12.17 -32.38 -16.25
C ARG A 148 13.30 -33.40 -16.42
N GLU A 149 14.56 -32.97 -16.33
CA GLU A 149 15.70 -33.88 -16.36
C GLU A 149 15.67 -34.91 -15.23
N LYS A 150 15.38 -34.46 -14.00
CA LYS A 150 15.30 -35.35 -12.82
C LYS A 150 14.20 -36.40 -13.01
N ASN A 151 13.04 -36.00 -13.52
CA ASN A 151 11.93 -36.91 -13.77
C ASN A 151 12.24 -37.91 -14.90
N LYS A 152 12.93 -37.48 -15.97
CA LYS A 152 13.38 -38.36 -17.04
C LYS A 152 14.38 -39.41 -16.53
N LYS A 153 15.37 -38.99 -15.75
CA LYS A 153 16.36 -39.89 -15.11
C LYS A 153 15.71 -40.86 -14.11
N ALA A 154 14.66 -40.44 -13.40
CA ALA A 154 13.89 -41.31 -12.53
C ALA A 154 13.07 -42.34 -13.33
N ALA A 155 12.40 -41.93 -14.41
CA ALA A 155 11.64 -42.83 -15.27
C ALA A 155 12.52 -43.88 -15.98
N GLU A 156 13.72 -43.51 -16.42
CA GLU A 156 14.69 -44.44 -17.01
C GLU A 156 15.20 -45.50 -16.00
N LYS A 157 15.31 -45.14 -14.71
CA LYS A 157 15.68 -46.08 -13.63
C LYS A 157 14.56 -47.04 -13.23
N THR A 158 13.32 -46.78 -13.62
CA THR A 158 12.14 -47.57 -13.21
C THR A 158 11.63 -48.49 -14.32
N LYS A 159 12.30 -48.53 -15.49
CA LYS A 159 11.98 -49.51 -16.53
C LYS A 159 12.51 -50.89 -16.10
N PRO A 160 11.66 -51.89 -15.86
CA PRO A 160 12.13 -53.26 -15.63
C PRO A 160 12.77 -53.79 -16.91
N SER A 161 13.91 -54.46 -16.76
CA SER A 161 14.65 -55.09 -17.87
C SER A 161 13.74 -56.11 -18.57
N PRO A 162 13.66 -56.14 -19.91
CA PRO A 162 12.89 -57.17 -20.61
C PRO A 162 13.52 -58.53 -20.33
N ALA A 163 12.69 -59.48 -19.92
CA ALA A 163 13.03 -60.89 -19.73
C ALA A 163 13.06 -61.63 -21.07
#